data_AF-A0A078HFQ2-F1
#
_entry.id   AF-A0A078HFQ2-F1
#
_cell.length_a   1.000
_cell.length_b   1.000
_cell.length_c   1.000
_cell.angle_alpha   90.00
_cell.angle_beta   90.00
_cell.angle_gamma   90.00
#
_symmetry.space_group_name_H-M   'P 1'
#
loop_
_entity.id
_entity.type
_entity.pdbx_description
1 polymer ?
#
loop_
_entity_poly.entity_id
_entity_poly.type
_entity_poly.pdbx_seq_one_letter_code
_entity_poly.pdbx_strand_id
1 'polypeptide(L)'
;MVVVEPPLSSCLTDDNLWEFTLKSAGKLNTLIRRVVDANPLIKKLIVPGCTGLVPEGIIACGESLGKNNHKLETLHINGVPGFTKDHLSALLTYLPQEGAIDLEVCPKCDQVRMIPPCSRESCKREGRNERECRGCWYCVPRCMECAVCLGPDTDQIEEAACGADVVCLPCCQALPKCRFCNKPYCTGHSSLRQDNTTTDATMFVCQACHYRTRTSEKEPLNYQF
;
A
#
# COMPACT_ATOMS: atom_id res chain seq x y z
N MET A 1 6.77 18.36 -5.82
CA MET A 1 6.25 17.16 -5.13
C MET A 1 5.13 16.63 -6.00
N VAL A 2 5.28 15.45 -6.61
CA VAL A 2 4.15 14.82 -7.31
C VAL A 2 3.59 13.79 -6.35
N VAL A 3 2.55 14.19 -5.63
CA VAL A 3 1.65 13.29 -4.92
C VAL A 3 0.47 13.10 -5.87
N VAL A 4 0.11 11.85 -6.15
CA VAL A 4 -1.09 11.57 -6.94
C VAL A 4 -2.28 11.84 -6.01
N GLU A 5 -2.86 13.03 -6.14
CA GLU A 5 -4.05 13.52 -5.40
C GLU A 5 -5.35 13.17 -6.16
N PRO A 6 -6.56 13.43 -5.59
CA PRO A 6 -7.83 13.07 -6.21
C PRO A 6 -7.93 13.54 -7.67
N PRO A 7 -8.76 12.87 -8.48
CA PRO A 7 -8.57 12.92 -9.91
C PRO A 7 -8.77 14.32 -10.48
N LEU A 8 -7.85 14.73 -11.35
CA LEU A 8 -7.81 16.03 -12.05
C LEU A 8 -9.06 16.31 -12.92
N SER A 9 -9.97 15.34 -13.06
CA SER A 9 -11.27 15.52 -13.72
C SER A 9 -12.32 14.58 -13.11
N SER A 10 -13.60 14.99 -13.14
CA SER A 10 -14.73 14.17 -12.71
C SER A 10 -14.95 12.89 -13.54
N CYS A 11 -14.23 12.74 -14.65
CA CYS A 11 -14.22 11.54 -15.50
C CYS A 11 -13.19 10.51 -15.04
N LEU A 12 -12.19 10.90 -14.24
CA LEU A 12 -11.16 10.01 -13.73
C LEU A 12 -11.56 9.43 -12.36
N THR A 13 -12.78 8.91 -12.19
CA THR A 13 -13.13 8.24 -10.92
C THR A 13 -12.20 7.06 -10.64
N ASP A 14 -12.05 6.65 -9.37
CA ASP A 14 -11.24 5.48 -8.99
C ASP A 14 -11.63 4.22 -9.78
N ASP A 15 -12.92 4.07 -10.11
CA ASP A 15 -13.43 2.99 -10.96
C ASP A 15 -12.91 3.07 -12.42
N ASN A 16 -12.84 4.26 -13.00
CA ASN A 16 -12.32 4.47 -14.34
C ASN A 16 -10.78 4.35 -14.35
N LEU A 17 -10.10 4.86 -13.33
CA LEU A 17 -8.66 4.68 -13.12
C LEU A 17 -8.31 3.20 -12.97
N TRP A 18 -9.10 2.44 -12.21
CA TRP A 18 -8.98 0.98 -12.10
C TRP A 18 -9.18 0.29 -13.45
N GLU A 19 -10.21 0.68 -14.21
CA GLU A 19 -10.46 0.16 -15.56
C GLU A 19 -9.31 0.49 -16.54
N PHE A 20 -8.76 1.71 -16.49
CA PHE A 20 -7.59 2.12 -17.27
C PHE A 20 -6.34 1.34 -16.87
N THR A 21 -6.15 1.12 -15.57
CA THR A 21 -5.03 0.35 -14.98
C THR A 21 -5.10 -1.10 -15.44
N LEU A 22 -6.27 -1.74 -15.39
CA LEU A 22 -6.51 -3.09 -15.93
C LEU A 22 -6.27 -3.17 -17.45
N LYS A 23 -6.76 -2.18 -18.22
CA LYS A 23 -6.56 -2.09 -19.67
C LYS A 23 -5.12 -1.73 -20.06
N SER A 24 -4.30 -1.28 -19.10
CA SER A 24 -2.96 -0.78 -19.37
C SER A 24 -1.96 -1.92 -19.69
N ALA A 25 -2.14 -3.14 -19.18
CA ALA A 25 -1.27 -4.30 -19.45
C ALA A 25 0.25 -3.97 -19.45
N GLY A 26 0.72 -3.17 -18.48
CA GLY A 26 2.12 -2.72 -18.40
C GLY A 26 2.41 -1.32 -18.98
N LYS A 27 1.42 -0.65 -19.59
CA LYS A 27 1.52 0.75 -20.06
C LYS A 27 1.66 1.76 -18.90
N LEU A 28 1.40 1.39 -17.66
CA LEU A 28 1.66 2.25 -16.49
C LEU A 28 3.15 2.57 -16.34
N ASN A 29 4.04 1.62 -16.68
CA ASN A 29 5.49 1.88 -16.77
C ASN A 29 5.80 2.99 -17.78
N THR A 30 5.08 3.04 -18.90
CA THR A 30 5.25 4.11 -19.89
C THR A 30 4.63 5.43 -19.44
N LEU A 31 3.57 5.40 -18.64
CA LEU A 31 2.91 6.60 -18.11
C LEU A 31 3.79 7.30 -17.09
N ILE A 32 4.34 6.55 -16.12
CA ILE A 32 5.22 7.12 -15.10
C ILE A 32 6.50 7.70 -15.72
N ARG A 33 7.05 7.02 -16.74
CA ARG A 33 8.15 7.55 -17.54
C ARG A 33 7.81 8.86 -18.24
N ARG A 34 6.66 8.94 -18.92
CA ARG A 34 6.22 10.20 -19.57
C ARG A 34 6.05 11.34 -18.58
N VAL A 35 5.51 11.07 -17.40
CA VAL A 35 5.38 12.08 -16.34
C VAL A 35 6.76 12.55 -15.89
N VAL A 36 7.68 11.63 -15.65
CA VAL A 36 9.07 11.93 -15.26
C VAL A 36 9.80 12.73 -16.33
N ASP A 37 9.74 12.30 -17.59
CA ASP A 37 10.42 12.95 -18.71
C ASP A 37 9.86 14.37 -18.96
N ALA A 38 8.56 14.58 -18.75
CA ALA A 38 7.92 15.90 -18.85
C ALA A 38 8.19 16.80 -17.64
N ASN A 39 8.64 16.25 -16.51
CA ASN A 39 8.83 16.97 -15.25
C ASN A 39 10.22 16.65 -14.65
N PRO A 40 11.32 17.10 -15.29
CA PRO A 40 12.69 16.75 -14.87
C PRO A 40 13.10 17.31 -13.50
N LEU A 41 12.32 18.24 -12.93
CA LEU A 41 12.59 18.88 -11.64
C LEU A 41 11.96 18.12 -10.44
N ILE A 42 11.42 16.92 -10.66
CA ILE A 42 10.82 16.13 -9.58
C ILE A 42 11.88 15.72 -8.55
N LYS A 43 11.66 16.16 -7.31
CA LYS A 43 12.49 15.82 -6.15
C LYS A 43 11.92 14.70 -5.29
N LYS A 44 10.63 14.39 -5.42
CA LYS A 44 9.95 13.37 -4.61
C LYS A 44 9.00 12.59 -5.50
N LEU A 45 9.21 11.28 -5.59
CA LEU A 45 8.38 10.34 -6.34
C LEU A 45 7.78 9.33 -5.35
N ILE A 46 6.46 9.26 -5.28
CA ILE A 46 5.73 8.39 -4.35
C ILE A 46 4.73 7.56 -5.18
N VAL A 47 4.89 6.24 -5.15
CA VAL A 47 4.21 5.28 -6.01
C VAL A 47 3.77 4.05 -5.20
N PRO A 48 2.90 4.22 -4.18
CA PRO A 48 2.48 3.13 -3.31
C PRO A 48 1.46 2.23 -4.01
N GLY A 49 1.55 0.92 -3.77
CA GLY A 49 0.51 -0.05 -4.16
C GLY A 49 0.41 -0.33 -5.66
N CYS A 50 1.36 0.16 -6.47
CA CYS A 50 1.36 -0.08 -7.92
C CYS A 50 1.97 -1.44 -8.27
N THR A 51 1.23 -2.52 -8.02
CA THR A 51 1.67 -3.91 -8.28
C THR A 51 1.96 -4.22 -9.75
N GLY A 52 1.44 -3.42 -10.68
CA GLY A 52 1.70 -3.54 -12.12
C GLY A 52 2.98 -2.86 -12.61
N LEU A 53 3.71 -2.17 -11.74
CA LEU A 53 5.04 -1.67 -12.07
C LEU A 53 6.07 -2.79 -11.93
N VAL A 54 7.17 -2.65 -12.69
CA VAL A 54 8.32 -3.55 -12.62
C VAL A 54 9.58 -2.76 -12.27
N PRO A 55 10.58 -3.37 -11.60
CA PRO A 55 11.79 -2.67 -11.17
C PRO A 55 12.50 -1.92 -12.30
N GLU A 56 12.56 -2.49 -13.50
CA GLU A 56 13.24 -1.90 -14.66
C GLU A 56 12.61 -0.57 -15.09
N GLY A 57 11.27 -0.46 -14.99
CA GLY A 57 10.56 0.78 -15.28
C GLY A 57 10.90 1.89 -14.27
N ILE A 58 11.09 1.53 -13.01
CA ILE A 58 11.42 2.46 -11.92
C ILE A 58 12.89 2.90 -12.02
N ILE A 59 13.80 1.97 -12.34
CA ILE A 59 15.22 2.29 -12.58
C ILE A 59 15.36 3.28 -13.74
N ALA A 60 14.64 3.06 -14.85
CA ALA A 60 14.64 3.99 -15.98
C ALA A 60 14.13 5.39 -15.58
N CYS A 61 13.14 5.48 -14.70
CA CYS A 61 12.69 6.76 -14.14
C CYS A 61 13.78 7.43 -13.28
N GLY A 62 14.45 6.66 -12.40
CA GLY A 62 15.58 7.15 -11.61
C GLY A 62 16.70 7.72 -12.48
N GLU A 63 17.04 7.01 -13.57
CA GLU A 63 18.03 7.46 -14.54
C GLU A 63 17.61 8.76 -15.25
N SER A 64 16.37 8.86 -15.74
CA SER A 64 15.83 10.08 -16.36
C SER A 64 15.90 11.29 -15.43
N LEU A 65 15.58 11.11 -14.14
CA LEU A 65 15.62 12.17 -13.14
C LEU A 65 17.05 12.59 -12.81
N GLY A 66 18.00 11.64 -12.78
CA GLY A 66 19.41 11.92 -12.51
C GLY A 66 20.14 12.70 -13.61
N LYS A 67 19.64 12.70 -14.86
CA LYS A 67 20.33 13.30 -16.03
C LYS A 67 20.51 14.81 -15.96
N ASN A 68 19.67 15.54 -15.22
CA ASN A 68 19.67 17.02 -15.23
C ASN A 68 20.48 17.66 -14.10
N ASN A 69 21.45 16.95 -13.51
CA ASN A 69 22.16 17.38 -12.29
C ASN A 69 21.18 17.66 -11.14
N HIS A 70 20.04 16.96 -11.15
CA HIS A 70 19.00 17.02 -10.14
C HIS A 70 18.96 15.68 -9.44
N LYS A 71 19.12 15.70 -8.13
CA LYS A 71 19.05 14.48 -7.32
C LYS A 71 17.62 14.31 -6.85
N LEU A 72 17.05 13.16 -7.17
CA LEU A 72 15.79 12.75 -6.57
C LEU A 72 16.02 12.64 -5.06
N GLU A 73 15.31 13.42 -4.26
CA GLU A 73 15.49 13.47 -2.81
C GLU A 73 14.82 12.26 -2.15
N THR A 74 13.64 11.84 -2.63
CA THR A 74 12.91 10.67 -2.11
C THR A 74 12.21 9.86 -3.20
N LEU A 75 12.23 8.54 -3.04
CA LEU A 75 11.56 7.54 -3.87
C LEU A 75 10.83 6.54 -2.96
N HIS A 76 9.51 6.62 -2.86
CA HIS A 76 8.70 5.66 -2.09
C HIS A 76 7.92 4.77 -3.05
N ILE A 77 8.23 3.48 -3.08
CA ILE A 77 7.74 2.52 -4.10
C ILE A 77 7.21 1.23 -3.49
N ASN A 78 6.66 1.31 -2.28
CA ASN A 78 6.03 0.17 -1.63
C ASN A 78 4.97 -0.53 -2.51
N GLY A 79 4.92 -1.86 -2.46
CA GLY A 79 3.91 -2.66 -3.17
C GLY A 79 4.29 -3.06 -4.60
N VAL A 80 5.48 -2.68 -5.07
CA VAL A 80 6.01 -3.14 -6.36
C VAL A 80 6.79 -4.46 -6.16
N PRO A 81 6.40 -5.58 -6.77
CA PRO A 81 7.07 -6.86 -6.60
C PRO A 81 8.37 -6.97 -7.43
N GLY A 82 9.20 -7.97 -7.12
CA GLY A 82 10.30 -8.40 -7.99
C GLY A 82 11.63 -7.64 -7.85
N PHE A 83 11.79 -6.78 -6.84
CA PHE A 83 13.06 -6.12 -6.59
C PHE A 83 14.18 -7.10 -6.20
N THR A 84 15.34 -6.93 -6.82
CA THR A 84 16.58 -7.64 -6.50
C THR A 84 17.55 -6.70 -5.79
N LYS A 85 18.62 -7.26 -5.19
CA LYS A 85 19.70 -6.47 -4.59
C LYS A 85 20.36 -5.55 -5.61
N ASP A 86 20.54 -6.02 -6.85
CA ASP A 86 21.11 -5.23 -7.94
C ASP A 86 20.21 -4.05 -8.31
N HIS A 87 18.88 -4.25 -8.35
CA HIS A 87 17.92 -3.17 -8.57
C HIS A 87 18.01 -2.11 -7.47
N LEU A 88 18.13 -2.53 -6.20
CA LEU A 88 18.30 -1.62 -5.07
C LEU A 88 19.62 -0.84 -5.19
N SER A 89 20.72 -1.52 -5.48
CA SER A 89 22.02 -0.89 -5.69
C SER A 89 22.00 0.12 -6.83
N ALA A 90 21.34 -0.19 -7.95
CA ALA A 90 21.18 0.73 -9.07
C ALA A 90 20.39 1.99 -8.66
N LEU A 91 19.26 1.83 -7.96
CA LEU A 91 18.46 2.97 -7.50
C LEU A 91 19.21 3.88 -6.52
N LEU A 92 20.01 3.29 -5.63
CA LEU A 92 20.83 4.04 -4.67
C LEU A 92 21.89 4.92 -5.35
N THR A 93 22.30 4.63 -6.58
CA THR A 93 23.22 5.52 -7.33
C THR A 93 22.61 6.88 -7.68
N TYR A 94 21.28 6.97 -7.73
CA TYR A 94 20.53 8.18 -8.09
C TYR A 94 19.98 8.93 -6.87
N LEU A 95 20.10 8.36 -5.67
CA LEU A 95 19.55 8.90 -4.43
C LEU A 95 20.66 9.42 -3.51
N PRO A 96 20.42 10.54 -2.79
CA PRO A 96 21.49 11.22 -2.08
C PRO A 96 21.94 10.53 -0.78
N GLN A 97 21.08 9.77 -0.08
CA GLN A 97 21.33 9.26 1.29
C GLN A 97 20.47 8.03 1.68
N GLU A 98 20.80 7.41 2.81
CA GLU A 98 19.95 6.44 3.52
C GLU A 98 18.58 7.05 3.85
N GLY A 99 17.50 6.26 3.71
CA GLY A 99 16.13 6.72 3.92
C GLY A 99 15.49 7.47 2.74
N ALA A 100 16.23 7.70 1.65
CA ALA A 100 15.68 8.23 0.41
C ALA A 100 14.81 7.20 -0.35
N ILE A 101 14.89 5.92 0.02
CA ILE A 101 14.05 4.84 -0.51
C ILE A 101 13.46 4.01 0.64
N ASP A 102 12.23 3.52 0.47
CA ASP A 102 11.51 2.69 1.44
C ASP A 102 11.78 1.18 1.27
N LEU A 103 12.81 0.81 0.52
CA LEU A 103 13.22 -0.58 0.28
C LEU A 103 14.59 -0.87 0.90
N GLU A 104 14.69 -2.04 1.52
CA GLU A 104 15.90 -2.53 2.15
C GLU A 104 16.00 -4.06 1.98
N VAL A 105 17.18 -4.62 2.25
CA VAL A 105 17.33 -6.08 2.36
C VAL A 105 16.75 -6.55 3.68
N CYS A 106 15.73 -7.38 3.64
CA CYS A 106 15.08 -7.91 4.83
C CYS A 106 16.04 -8.84 5.60
N PRO A 107 16.33 -8.60 6.90
CA PRO A 107 17.25 -9.41 7.67
C PRO A 107 16.73 -10.82 7.98
N LYS A 108 15.46 -11.11 7.69
CA LYS A 108 14.82 -12.42 7.95
C LYS A 108 14.71 -13.31 6.72
N CYS A 109 14.58 -12.75 5.52
CA CYS A 109 14.40 -13.52 4.29
C CYS A 109 15.35 -13.12 3.15
N ASP A 110 16.24 -12.16 3.39
CA ASP A 110 17.25 -11.68 2.44
C ASP A 110 16.69 -11.10 1.11
N GLN A 111 15.37 -10.87 1.06
CA GLN A 111 14.69 -10.25 -0.08
C GLN A 111 14.65 -8.73 0.05
N VAL A 112 14.70 -8.01 -1.07
CA VAL A 112 14.51 -6.55 -1.10
C VAL A 112 13.02 -6.24 -0.91
N ARG A 113 12.69 -5.66 0.23
CA ARG A 113 11.31 -5.36 0.64
C ARG A 113 11.28 -4.13 1.53
N MET A 114 10.10 -3.53 1.69
CA MET A 114 9.90 -2.57 2.76
C MET A 114 10.06 -3.25 4.13
N ILE A 115 10.82 -2.61 5.02
CA ILE A 115 10.95 -2.96 6.43
C ILE A 115 10.36 -1.80 7.25
N PRO A 116 9.09 -1.89 7.69
CA PRO A 116 8.47 -0.80 8.41
C PRO A 116 9.14 -0.56 9.78
N PRO A 117 9.36 0.69 10.19
CA PRO A 117 9.75 0.97 11.56
C PRO A 117 8.64 0.51 12.52
N CYS A 118 9.02 -0.02 13.69
CA CYS A 118 8.06 -0.37 14.73
C CYS A 118 7.99 0.76 15.77
N SER A 119 6.79 1.26 16.03
CA SER A 119 6.55 2.30 17.03
C SER A 119 6.57 1.78 18.49
N ARG A 120 6.54 0.46 18.70
CA ARG A 120 6.55 -0.15 20.04
C ARG A 120 7.87 0.10 20.76
N GLU A 121 7.81 0.82 21.88
CA GLU A 121 8.99 1.19 22.67
C GLU A 121 9.83 -0.01 23.13
N SER A 122 9.20 -1.15 23.46
CA SER A 122 9.93 -2.36 23.83
C SER A 122 10.75 -2.98 22.69
N CYS A 123 10.46 -2.61 21.44
CA CYS A 123 11.22 -3.02 20.25
C CYS A 123 12.33 -2.04 19.86
N LYS A 124 12.34 -0.82 20.42
CA LYS A 124 13.37 0.20 20.13
C LYS A 124 14.62 0.06 20.99
N ARG A 125 14.56 -0.73 22.06
CA ARG A 125 15.71 -0.98 22.93
C ARG A 125 16.66 -1.95 22.23
N GLU A 126 17.92 -1.54 22.05
CA GLU A 126 18.98 -2.38 21.49
C GLU A 126 18.99 -3.74 22.21
N GLY A 127 18.80 -4.82 21.45
CA GLY A 127 18.69 -6.15 22.04
C GLY A 127 17.97 -7.18 21.18
N ARG A 128 17.51 -8.25 21.83
CA ARG A 128 16.82 -9.37 21.18
C ARG A 128 15.51 -8.93 20.49
N ASN A 129 14.73 -8.10 21.17
CA ASN A 129 13.41 -7.66 20.70
C ASN A 129 13.48 -6.80 19.44
N GLU A 130 14.51 -5.97 19.30
CA GLU A 130 14.75 -5.18 18.09
C GLU A 130 15.01 -6.07 16.88
N ARG A 131 15.94 -7.03 17.00
CA ARG A 131 16.27 -7.99 15.94
C ARG A 131 15.10 -8.88 15.56
N GLU A 132 14.28 -9.28 16.54
CA GLU A 132 13.10 -10.09 16.30
C GLU A 132 12.00 -9.30 15.59
N CYS A 133 11.86 -8.01 15.90
CA CYS A 133 10.86 -7.10 15.32
C CYS A 133 11.27 -6.54 13.93
N ARG A 134 12.57 -6.44 13.63
CA ARG A 134 13.06 -5.92 12.36
C ARG A 134 12.83 -6.92 11.23
N GLY A 135 11.95 -6.59 10.28
CA GLY A 135 11.63 -7.45 9.15
C GLY A 135 10.49 -6.90 8.30
N CYS A 136 10.36 -7.45 7.08
CA CYS A 136 9.30 -7.08 6.15
C CYS A 136 7.93 -7.58 6.59
N TRP A 137 6.87 -7.08 5.95
CA TRP A 137 5.47 -7.44 6.22
C TRP A 137 5.16 -8.95 6.18
N TYR A 138 5.94 -9.73 5.42
CA TYR A 138 5.79 -11.19 5.34
C TYR A 138 6.51 -11.95 6.45
N CYS A 139 7.59 -11.39 6.98
CA CYS A 139 8.42 -12.06 8.00
C CYS A 139 8.04 -11.64 9.43
N VAL A 140 7.43 -10.47 9.58
CA VAL A 140 6.97 -9.95 10.87
C VAL A 140 5.52 -9.50 10.69
N PRO A 141 4.55 -10.24 11.25
CA PRO A 141 3.16 -9.80 11.29
C PRO A 141 3.07 -8.42 11.96
N ARG A 142 2.29 -7.52 11.39
CA ARG A 142 2.17 -6.13 11.83
C ARG A 142 0.73 -5.65 11.72
N CYS A 143 0.35 -4.74 12.59
CA CYS A 143 -0.90 -4.00 12.45
C CYS A 143 -0.87 -3.20 11.15
N MET A 144 -1.85 -3.39 10.27
CA MET A 144 -1.95 -2.67 9.01
C MET A 144 -2.11 -1.16 9.19
N GLU A 145 -2.69 -0.73 10.32
CA GLU A 145 -2.93 0.69 10.57
C GLU A 145 -1.70 1.42 11.12
N CYS A 146 -1.02 0.85 12.13
CA CYS A 146 0.05 1.54 12.85
C CYS A 146 1.44 0.90 12.68
N ALA A 147 1.55 -0.14 11.84
CA ALA A 147 2.76 -0.90 11.54
C ALA A 147 3.47 -1.55 12.75
N VAL A 148 2.86 -1.51 13.94
CA VAL A 148 3.39 -2.14 15.14
C VAL A 148 3.44 -3.65 14.95
N CYS A 149 4.53 -4.31 15.38
CA CYS A 149 4.65 -5.75 15.27
C CYS A 149 3.59 -6.47 16.13
N LEU A 150 3.03 -7.54 15.58
CA LEU A 150 2.11 -8.45 16.24
C LEU A 150 2.93 -9.70 16.57
N GLY A 151 3.49 -9.71 17.78
CA GLY A 151 4.27 -10.84 18.28
C GLY A 151 3.37 -11.98 18.77
N PRO A 152 3.94 -13.13 19.15
CA PRO A 152 3.19 -14.26 19.70
C PRO A 152 2.38 -13.89 20.95
N ASP A 153 2.87 -12.95 21.76
CA ASP A 153 2.19 -12.44 22.96
C ASP A 153 1.17 -11.31 22.66
N THR A 154 0.86 -11.07 21.38
CA THR A 154 -0.16 -10.08 21.01
C THR A 154 -1.53 -10.76 21.03
N ASP A 155 -2.10 -10.86 22.23
CA ASP A 155 -3.29 -11.67 22.52
C ASP A 155 -4.57 -11.21 21.80
N GLN A 156 -4.55 -10.04 21.14
CA GLN A 156 -5.73 -9.44 20.52
C GLN A 156 -5.37 -8.79 19.17
N ILE A 157 -5.41 -9.62 18.13
CA ILE A 157 -5.37 -9.21 16.73
C ILE A 157 -6.76 -9.41 16.12
N GLU A 158 -7.17 -8.47 15.27
CA GLU A 158 -8.46 -8.50 14.60
C GLU A 158 -8.25 -8.43 13.10
N GLU A 159 -8.98 -9.26 12.35
CA GLU A 159 -8.93 -9.25 10.89
C GLU A 159 -9.66 -8.01 10.37
N ALA A 160 -8.99 -7.26 9.49
CA ALA A 160 -9.58 -6.09 8.88
C ALA A 160 -10.57 -6.48 7.78
N ALA A 161 -11.63 -5.70 7.61
CA ALA A 161 -12.58 -5.86 6.51
C ALA A 161 -11.98 -5.51 5.14
N CYS A 162 -10.79 -4.90 5.10
CA CYS A 162 -10.07 -4.51 3.88
C CYS A 162 -9.28 -5.65 3.21
N GLY A 163 -9.34 -6.89 3.71
CA GLY A 163 -8.66 -8.05 3.11
C GLY A 163 -8.13 -9.03 4.16
N ALA A 164 -7.07 -9.78 3.83
CA ALA A 164 -6.38 -10.67 4.78
C ALA A 164 -5.46 -9.91 5.77
N ASP A 165 -5.69 -8.61 5.94
CA ASP A 165 -4.91 -7.75 6.82
C ASP A 165 -5.38 -7.87 8.26
N VAL A 166 -4.48 -7.55 9.19
CA VAL A 166 -4.74 -7.62 10.63
C VAL A 166 -4.44 -6.28 11.29
N VAL A 167 -5.20 -5.94 12.32
CA VAL A 167 -4.99 -4.75 13.15
C VAL A 167 -4.88 -5.13 14.62
N CYS A 168 -4.11 -4.36 15.38
CA CYS A 168 -4.04 -4.53 16.83
C CYS A 168 -5.32 -4.02 17.50
N LEU A 169 -5.58 -4.47 18.72
CA LEU A 169 -6.75 -4.04 19.51
C LEU A 169 -6.95 -2.52 19.59
N PRO A 170 -5.93 -1.68 19.92
CA PRO A 170 -6.12 -0.24 19.95
C PRO A 170 -6.62 0.33 18.61
N CYS A 171 -6.07 -0.16 17.49
CA CYS A 171 -6.51 0.25 16.16
C CYS A 171 -7.91 -0.29 15.84
N CYS A 172 -8.24 -1.54 16.22
CA CYS A 172 -9.59 -2.08 16.05
C CYS A 172 -10.67 -1.23 16.74
N GLN A 173 -10.35 -0.69 17.92
CA GLN A 173 -11.26 0.17 18.68
C GLN A 173 -11.42 1.56 18.06
N ALA A 174 -10.37 2.09 17.43
CA ALA A 174 -10.38 3.42 16.82
C ALA A 174 -10.91 3.44 15.38
N LEU A 175 -10.80 2.32 14.65
CA LEU A 175 -11.15 2.27 13.23
C LEU A 175 -12.66 2.10 12.99
N PRO A 176 -13.20 2.67 11.89
CA PRO A 176 -14.59 2.45 11.52
C PRO A 176 -14.82 0.99 11.18
N LYS A 177 -15.95 0.44 11.61
CA LYS A 177 -16.31 -0.96 11.42
C LYS A 177 -17.38 -1.12 10.35
N CYS A 178 -17.31 -2.19 9.59
CA CYS A 178 -18.36 -2.50 8.63
C CYS A 178 -19.65 -2.83 9.39
N ARG A 179 -20.77 -2.23 8.99
CA ARG A 179 -22.07 -2.45 9.66
C ARG A 179 -22.56 -3.91 9.68
N PHE A 180 -22.04 -4.76 8.78
CA PHE A 180 -22.49 -6.15 8.64
C PHE A 180 -21.56 -7.15 9.31
N CYS A 181 -20.26 -7.11 9.02
CA CYS A 181 -19.30 -8.06 9.61
C CYS A 181 -18.65 -7.53 10.90
N ASN A 182 -18.90 -6.27 11.28
CA ASN A 182 -18.33 -5.59 12.44
C ASN A 182 -16.79 -5.59 12.50
N LYS A 183 -16.11 -5.91 11.39
CA LYS A 183 -14.65 -5.87 11.29
C LYS A 183 -14.17 -4.43 11.05
N PRO A 184 -13.04 -4.02 11.68
CA PRO A 184 -12.44 -2.71 11.46
C PRO A 184 -11.94 -2.60 10.02
N TYR A 185 -11.91 -1.39 9.48
CA TYR A 185 -11.39 -1.17 8.14
C TYR A 185 -10.24 -0.18 8.21
N CYS A 186 -9.11 -0.54 7.63
CA CYS A 186 -7.87 0.21 7.68
C CYS A 186 -7.95 1.53 6.88
N THR A 187 -7.24 2.57 7.30
CA THR A 187 -7.22 3.86 6.59
C THR A 187 -6.47 3.77 5.26
N GLY A 188 -5.43 2.93 5.20
CA GLY A 188 -4.61 2.70 4.00
C GLY A 188 -5.38 2.12 2.79
N HIS A 189 -6.53 1.50 3.01
CA HIS A 189 -7.41 1.00 1.94
C HIS A 189 -8.74 1.77 1.86
N SER A 190 -8.81 2.98 2.43
CA SER A 190 -10.06 3.76 2.55
C SER A 190 -10.72 4.10 1.22
N SER A 191 -9.97 4.25 0.13
CA SER A 191 -10.52 4.46 -1.23
C SER A 191 -11.34 3.27 -1.75
N LEU A 192 -11.14 2.07 -1.20
CA LEU A 192 -11.92 0.88 -1.53
C LEU A 192 -13.21 0.76 -0.68
N ARG A 193 -13.46 1.71 0.23
CA ARG A 193 -14.73 1.79 0.97
C ARG A 193 -15.84 2.23 0.02
N GLN A 194 -16.97 1.54 0.09
CA GLN A 194 -18.20 2.05 -0.52
C GLN A 194 -18.94 2.83 0.55
N ASP A 195 -18.83 4.14 0.48
CA ASP A 195 -19.63 5.04 1.29
C ASP A 195 -21.06 5.00 0.75
N ASN A 196 -22.00 4.62 1.61
CA ASN A 196 -23.41 4.72 1.25
C ASN A 196 -23.78 6.19 1.11
N THR A 197 -24.53 6.55 0.06
CA THR A 197 -25.10 7.89 -0.16
C THR A 197 -26.18 8.28 0.88
N THR A 198 -26.28 7.54 1.99
CA THR A 198 -27.27 7.78 3.04
C THR A 198 -26.75 8.82 4.02
N THR A 199 -27.65 9.60 4.59
CA THR A 199 -27.42 10.77 5.47
C THR A 199 -26.67 10.50 6.77
N ASP A 200 -26.15 9.29 7.00
CA ASP A 200 -25.41 8.92 8.20
C ASP A 200 -23.98 8.52 7.83
N ALA A 201 -23.07 9.50 7.92
CA ALA A 201 -21.65 9.37 7.59
C ALA A 201 -20.88 8.35 8.46
N THR A 202 -21.55 7.75 9.45
CA THR A 202 -20.96 6.76 10.36
C THR A 202 -21.10 5.31 9.88
N MET A 203 -21.93 5.04 8.86
CA MET A 203 -22.23 3.68 8.43
C MET A 203 -21.55 3.32 7.09
N PHE A 204 -20.52 2.47 7.16
CA PHE A 204 -19.80 1.94 6.00
C PHE A 204 -20.07 0.44 5.78
N VAL A 205 -20.04 0.00 4.52
CA VAL A 205 -20.13 -1.42 4.12
C VAL A 205 -18.84 -1.84 3.41
N CYS A 206 -18.21 -2.93 3.85
CA CYS A 206 -17.02 -3.44 3.17
C CYS A 206 -17.37 -4.12 1.85
N GLN A 207 -16.41 -4.14 0.92
CA GLN A 207 -16.58 -4.72 -0.41
C GLN A 207 -17.10 -6.16 -0.37
N ALA A 208 -16.58 -6.99 0.55
CA ALA A 208 -17.01 -8.38 0.72
C ALA A 208 -18.48 -8.49 1.14
N CYS A 209 -18.93 -7.66 2.09
CA CYS A 209 -20.33 -7.65 2.53
C CYS A 209 -21.25 -7.08 1.45
N HIS A 210 -20.85 -6.02 0.76
CA HIS A 210 -21.63 -5.45 -0.32
C HIS A 210 -21.80 -6.42 -1.50
N TYR A 211 -20.76 -7.18 -1.85
CA TYR A 211 -20.86 -8.22 -2.87
C TYR A 211 -21.88 -9.29 -2.47
N ARG A 212 -21.82 -9.78 -1.23
CA ARG A 212 -22.77 -10.77 -0.70
C ARG A 212 -24.21 -10.28 -0.75
N THR A 213 -24.48 -9.02 -0.38
CA THR A 213 -25.84 -8.47 -0.42
C THR A 213 -26.38 -8.36 -1.85
N ARG A 214 -25.55 -7.92 -2.81
CA ARG A 214 -25.96 -7.85 -4.23
C ARG A 214 -26.21 -9.23 -4.86
N THR A 215 -25.49 -10.27 -4.43
CA THR A 215 -25.75 -11.63 -4.90
C THR A 215 -27.04 -12.20 -4.31
N SER A 216 -27.39 -11.86 -3.07
CA SER A 216 -28.66 -12.28 -2.45
C SER A 216 -29.89 -11.62 -3.09
N GLU A 217 -29.75 -10.45 -3.71
CA GLU A 217 -30.84 -9.80 -4.48
C GLU A 217 -31.02 -10.39 -5.89
N LYS A 218 -30.09 -11.26 -6.34
CA LYS A 218 -30.10 -11.85 -7.70
C LYS A 218 -30.50 -13.32 -7.75
N GLU A 219 -30.88 -13.93 -6.62
CA GLU A 219 -31.60 -15.22 -6.64
C GLU A 219 -33.11 -14.94 -6.71
N PRO A 220 -33.76 -15.03 -7.89
CA PRO A 220 -35.20 -15.22 -7.90
C PRO A 220 -35.47 -16.55 -7.20
N LEU A 221 -36.28 -16.51 -6.14
CA LEU A 221 -36.93 -17.67 -5.55
C LEU A 221 -37.62 -18.46 -6.67
N ASN A 222 -36.95 -19.49 -7.17
CA ASN A 222 -37.53 -20.48 -8.05
C ASN A 222 -37.48 -21.82 -7.32
N TYR A 223 -38.31 -21.94 -6.28
CA TYR A 223 -38.79 -23.24 -5.82
C TYR A 223 -40.15 -23.46 -6.46
N GLN A 224 -40.18 -24.43 -7.38
CA GLN A 224 -41.35 -24.91 -8.11
C GLN A 224 -42.40 -25.51 -7.17
N PHE A 225 -43.68 -25.30 -7.50
CA PHE A 225 -44.67 -26.36 -7.67
C PHE A 225 -45.55 -26.05 -8.87
#